data_AF-A0A842LR03-F1
#
_entry.id   AF-A0A842LR03-F1
#
_cell.length_a   1.000
_cell.length_b   1.000
_cell.length_c   1.000
_cell.angle_alpha   90.00
_cell.angle_beta   90.00
_cell.angle_gamma   90.00
#
_symmetry.space_group_name_H-M   'P 1'
#
loop_
_entity.id
_entity.type
_entity.pdbx_description
1 polymer ?
#
loop_
_entity_poly.entity_id
_entity_poly.type
_entity_poly.pdbx_seq_one_letter_code
_entity_poly.pdbx_strand_id
1 'polypeptide(L)'
;EWRKVREIENTEEKHKFIVNLYRSKLREFAKYVWYFEMKDRQNRTLYYLFFATNHIKGLKHMKRAMMKVDERGTYRFSDFRDVNQSYLINFSDETYWIEEVAEAIYKNFKGKTASVKEIEEFVLVETPYLLKKESLKILERQGKIIDVEGRKKAFTYPERCKIKFSDSK
;
A
#
# COMPACT_ATOMS: atom_id res chain seq x y z
N GLU A 1 -6.67 -1.92 28.98
CA GLU A 1 -6.17 -2.61 27.77
C GLU A 1 -4.64 -2.56 27.64
N TRP A 2 -4.00 -1.39 27.61
CA TRP A 2 -2.54 -1.27 27.43
C TRP A 2 -1.67 -2.00 28.46
N ARG A 3 -2.15 -2.17 29.71
CA ARG A 3 -1.41 -2.82 30.80
C ARG A 3 -1.02 -4.28 30.51
N LYS A 4 -1.73 -4.97 29.60
CA LYS A 4 -1.42 -6.34 29.13
C LYS A 4 0.00 -6.47 28.55
N VAL A 5 0.57 -5.36 28.07
CA VAL A 5 1.95 -5.32 27.56
C VAL A 5 2.99 -5.77 28.60
N ARG A 6 2.68 -5.63 29.90
CA ARG A 6 3.57 -6.02 31.01
C ARG A 6 3.75 -7.53 31.13
N GLU A 7 2.78 -8.29 30.62
CA GLU A 7 2.75 -9.76 30.66
C GLU A 7 3.42 -10.39 29.43
N ILE A 8 3.75 -9.59 28.41
CA ILE A 8 4.42 -10.07 27.20
C ILE A 8 5.93 -10.10 27.43
N GLU A 9 6.52 -11.29 27.40
CA GLU A 9 7.97 -11.46 27.58
C GLU A 9 8.73 -11.22 26.27
N ASN A 10 8.21 -11.74 25.15
CA ASN A 10 8.83 -11.60 23.84
C ASN A 10 8.83 -10.13 23.36
N THR A 11 10.00 -9.60 23.04
CA THR A 11 10.18 -8.20 22.62
C THR A 11 9.45 -7.87 21.31
N GLU A 12 9.46 -8.77 20.34
CA GLU A 12 8.81 -8.54 19.04
C GLU A 12 7.29 -8.52 19.18
N GLU A 13 6.72 -9.48 19.93
CA GLU A 13 5.30 -9.51 20.26
C GLU A 13 4.88 -8.27 21.06
N LYS A 14 5.74 -7.81 21.98
CA LYS A 14 5.52 -6.59 22.75
C LYS A 14 5.44 -5.36 21.84
N HIS A 15 6.36 -5.22 20.89
CA HIS A 15 6.33 -4.13 19.93
C HIS A 15 5.08 -4.18 19.05
N LYS A 16 4.75 -5.35 18.49
CA LYS A 16 3.54 -5.58 17.69
C LYS A 16 2.28 -5.20 18.46
N PHE A 17 2.18 -5.59 19.73
CA PHE A 17 1.05 -5.24 20.60
C PHE A 17 0.91 -3.73 20.78
N ILE A 18 1.99 -3.03 21.14
CA ILE A 18 1.98 -1.58 21.37
C ILE A 18 1.59 -0.83 20.10
N VAL A 19 2.23 -1.17 18.98
CA VAL A 19 1.99 -0.54 17.67
C VAL A 19 0.53 -0.72 17.25
N ASN A 20 -0.02 -1.92 17.41
CA ASN A 20 -1.42 -2.19 17.10
C ASN A 20 -2.38 -1.42 17.99
N LEU A 21 -2.13 -1.41 19.30
CA LEU A 21 -2.99 -0.71 20.24
C LEU A 21 -2.99 0.80 19.94
N TYR A 22 -1.83 1.37 19.65
CA TYR A 22 -1.74 2.78 19.30
C TYR A 22 -2.44 3.08 17.97
N ARG A 23 -2.23 2.24 16.95
CA ARG A 23 -2.91 2.32 15.66
C ARG A 23 -4.43 2.21 15.79
N SER A 24 -4.93 1.27 16.59
CA SER A 24 -6.37 1.07 16.78
C SER A 24 -6.99 2.30 17.44
N LYS A 25 -6.31 2.89 18.44
CA LYS A 25 -6.76 4.14 19.07
C LYS A 25 -6.73 5.32 18.11
N LEU A 26 -5.71 5.46 17.27
CA LEU A 26 -5.68 6.52 16.24
C LEU A 26 -6.81 6.39 15.22
N ARG A 27 -7.21 5.16 14.88
CA ARG A 27 -8.33 4.90 13.94
C ARG A 27 -9.68 5.36 14.46
N GLU A 28 -9.83 5.57 15.77
CA GLU A 28 -11.03 6.18 16.35
C GLU A 28 -11.18 7.67 15.96
N PHE A 29 -10.08 8.33 15.55
CA PHE A 29 -10.06 9.77 15.22
C PHE A 29 -9.64 10.08 13.77
N ALA A 30 -9.02 9.12 13.09
CA ALA A 30 -8.50 9.30 11.74
C ALA A 30 -8.86 8.12 10.82
N LYS A 31 -9.41 8.44 9.65
CA LYS A 31 -9.78 7.45 8.62
C LYS A 31 -8.57 6.68 8.07
N TYR A 32 -7.46 7.36 7.87
CA TYR A 32 -6.23 6.78 7.32
C TYR A 32 -5.14 6.86 8.39
N VAL A 33 -4.75 5.69 8.91
CA VAL A 33 -3.67 5.55 9.89
C VAL A 33 -2.64 4.58 9.37
N TRP A 34 -1.43 5.10 9.22
CA TRP A 34 -0.26 4.42 8.70
C TRP A 34 0.87 4.53 9.72
N TYR A 35 1.78 3.57 9.72
CA TYR A 35 2.96 3.66 10.55
C TYR A 35 4.16 3.02 9.85
N PHE A 36 5.34 3.40 10.29
CA PHE A 36 6.60 3.00 9.69
C PHE A 36 7.57 2.59 10.79
N GLU A 37 8.24 1.47 10.59
CA GLU A 37 9.32 1.03 11.46
C GLU A 37 10.65 1.58 10.94
N MET A 38 11.29 2.44 11.74
CA MET A 38 12.60 2.96 11.42
C MET A 38 13.66 2.03 11.98
N LYS A 39 14.55 1.54 11.11
CA LYS A 39 15.68 0.69 11.52
C LYS A 39 17.01 1.33 11.18
N ASP A 40 18.01 1.06 12.00
CA ASP A 40 19.39 1.42 11.69
C ASP A 40 20.03 0.43 10.70
N ARG A 41 21.29 0.69 10.34
CA ARG A 41 22.08 -0.19 9.45
C ARG A 41 22.30 -1.59 10.02
N GLN A 42 22.14 -1.79 11.32
CA GLN A 42 22.26 -3.07 12.02
C GLN A 42 20.89 -3.76 12.19
N ASN A 43 19.85 -3.27 11.51
CA ASN A 43 18.48 -3.78 11.57
C ASN A 43 17.83 -3.67 12.96
N ARG A 44 18.29 -2.75 13.81
CA ARG A 44 17.68 -2.47 15.11
C ARG A 44 16.61 -1.39 14.94
N THR A 45 15.45 -1.61 15.55
CA THR A 45 14.36 -0.64 15.57
C THR A 45 14.76 0.59 16.38
N LEU A 46 14.74 1.76 15.74
CA LEU A 46 14.99 3.06 16.35
C LEU A 46 13.70 3.68 16.89
N TYR A 47 12.65 3.72 16.07
CA TYR A 47 11.33 4.24 16.45
C TYR A 47 10.25 3.80 15.45
N TYR A 48 8.99 3.96 15.86
CA TYR A 48 7.84 3.87 14.97
C TYR A 48 7.29 5.26 14.70
N LEU A 49 7.17 5.63 13.42
CA LEU A 49 6.53 6.89 13.01
C LEU A 49 5.09 6.61 12.60
N PHE A 50 4.12 7.29 13.23
CA PHE A 50 2.70 7.18 12.87
C PHE A 50 2.24 8.39 12.07
N PHE A 51 1.48 8.14 11.01
CA PHE A 51 0.80 9.14 10.21
C PHE A 51 -0.71 8.89 10.27
N ALA A 52 -1.46 9.90 10.69
CA ALA A 52 -2.91 9.84 10.81
C ALA A 52 -3.55 11.03 10.09
N THR A 53 -4.49 10.76 9.19
CA THR A 53 -5.23 11.81 8.47
C THR A 53 -6.65 11.37 8.13
N ASN A 54 -7.57 12.34 8.06
CA ASN A 54 -8.92 12.13 7.51
C ASN A 54 -8.98 12.43 6.00
N HIS A 55 -7.94 13.04 5.43
CA HIS A 55 -7.98 13.54 4.07
C HIS A 55 -7.15 12.67 3.12
N ILE A 56 -7.78 12.18 2.04
CA ILE A 56 -7.14 11.27 1.07
C ILE A 56 -5.92 11.91 0.37
N LYS A 57 -5.96 13.23 0.10
CA LYS A 57 -4.78 13.95 -0.42
C LYS A 57 -3.60 13.91 0.57
N GLY A 58 -3.87 13.97 1.87
CA GLY A 58 -2.83 13.87 2.90
C GLY A 58 -2.13 12.52 2.86
N LEU A 59 -2.90 11.44 2.72
CA LEU A 59 -2.38 10.09 2.49
C LEU A 59 -1.51 10.03 1.23
N LYS A 60 -1.98 10.60 0.11
CA LYS A 60 -1.23 10.67 -1.16
C LYS A 60 0.10 11.41 -1.02
N HIS A 61 0.11 12.57 -0.35
CA HIS A 61 1.33 13.34 -0.13
C HIS A 61 2.33 12.61 0.75
N MET A 62 1.85 11.98 1.83
CA MET A 62 2.69 11.19 2.71
C MET A 62 3.34 10.02 1.97
N LYS A 63 2.58 9.22 1.20
CA LYS A 63 3.16 8.10 0.44
C LYS A 63 4.21 8.56 -0.56
N ARG A 64 3.95 9.66 -1.27
CA ARG A 64 4.92 10.27 -2.20
C ARG A 64 6.21 10.64 -1.48
N ALA A 65 6.11 11.22 -0.28
CA ALA A 65 7.27 11.57 0.51
C ALA A 65 8.06 10.32 0.95
N MET A 66 7.38 9.26 1.39
CA MET A 66 8.01 8.00 1.79
C MET A 66 8.74 7.31 0.63
N MET A 67 8.08 7.19 -0.53
CA MET A 67 8.70 6.60 -1.73
C MET A 67 9.96 7.36 -2.16
N LYS A 68 9.96 8.70 -2.09
CA LYS A 68 11.12 9.53 -2.44
C LYS A 68 12.28 9.35 -1.46
N VAL A 69 11.96 9.18 -0.18
CA VAL A 69 12.96 9.06 0.89
C VAL A 69 13.65 7.69 0.88
N ASP A 70 12.94 6.64 0.43
CA ASP A 70 13.44 5.26 0.40
C ASP A 70 14.04 4.81 -0.95
N GLU A 71 14.32 5.72 -1.88
CA GLU A 71 15.13 5.40 -3.09
C GLU A 71 16.50 4.79 -2.75
N ARG A 72 16.95 4.90 -1.48
CA ARG A 72 18.19 4.34 -0.94
C ARG A 72 18.00 3.05 -0.13
N GLY A 73 16.79 2.48 -0.07
CA GLY A 73 16.48 1.24 0.67
C GLY A 73 16.83 1.31 2.17
N THR A 74 16.79 2.51 2.75
CA THR A 74 17.22 2.77 4.12
C THR A 74 16.10 2.52 5.13
N TYR A 75 14.86 2.41 4.65
CA TYR A 75 13.66 2.31 5.47
C TYR A 75 13.05 0.92 5.33
N ARG A 76 12.73 0.29 6.47
CA ARG A 76 12.04 -1.00 6.47
C ARG A 76 10.60 -0.77 6.91
N PHE A 77 9.73 -0.53 5.96
CA PHE A 77 8.33 -0.25 6.25
C PHE A 77 7.56 -1.55 6.45
N SER A 78 7.05 -1.82 7.66
CA SER A 78 6.05 -2.87 7.87
C SER A 78 4.65 -2.35 7.53
N ASP A 79 4.03 -2.89 6.49
CA ASP A 79 2.68 -2.59 6.01
C ASP A 79 1.93 -3.93 5.85
N PHE A 80 0.62 -4.14 6.02
CA PHE A 80 -0.50 -3.39 6.59
C PHE A 80 -1.59 -4.39 6.94
N ARG A 81 -2.40 -4.02 7.93
CA ARG A 81 -3.61 -4.73 8.39
C ARG A 81 -3.29 -6.01 9.13
N ASP A 82 -2.27 -6.76 8.71
CA ASP A 82 -1.80 -7.94 9.42
C ASP A 82 -0.49 -7.65 10.15
N VAL A 83 -0.52 -7.75 11.47
CA VAL A 83 0.68 -7.64 12.32
C VAL A 83 1.64 -8.81 12.15
N ASN A 84 1.19 -9.87 11.50
CA ASN A 84 1.99 -11.06 11.23
C ASN A 84 2.74 -10.93 9.90
N GLN A 85 2.39 -9.95 9.05
CA GLN A 85 3.11 -9.66 7.82
C GLN A 85 3.96 -8.41 7.98
N SER A 86 5.23 -8.65 8.31
CA SER A 86 6.30 -7.67 8.16
C SER A 86 6.75 -7.69 6.70
N TYR A 87 5.99 -7.13 5.77
CA TYR A 87 6.54 -6.90 4.44
C TYR A 87 7.71 -5.93 4.59
N LEU A 88 8.87 -6.27 4.05
CA LEU A 88 9.92 -5.29 3.83
C LEU A 88 9.62 -4.66 2.49
N ILE A 89 8.91 -3.52 2.51
CA ILE A 89 8.72 -2.77 1.28
C ILE A 89 10.06 -2.18 0.89
N ASN A 90 10.57 -2.60 -0.26
CA ASN A 90 11.74 -2.02 -0.88
C ASN A 90 11.28 -1.18 -2.08
N PHE A 91 11.21 0.14 -1.91
CA PHE A 91 10.80 1.02 -3.00
C PHE A 91 11.86 1.14 -4.12
N SER A 92 13.09 0.66 -3.89
CA SER A 92 14.17 0.70 -4.89
C SER A 92 14.04 -0.36 -5.99
N ASP A 93 13.35 -1.48 -5.73
CA ASP A 93 13.05 -2.48 -6.76
C ASP A 93 11.72 -2.17 -7.45
N GLU A 94 11.76 -1.23 -8.41
CA GLU A 94 10.58 -0.77 -9.13
C GLU A 94 9.84 -1.89 -9.88
N THR A 95 10.56 -2.90 -10.37
CA THR A 95 9.94 -4.01 -11.08
C THR A 95 9.06 -4.84 -10.14
N TYR A 96 9.59 -5.19 -8.96
CA TYR A 96 8.89 -6.04 -8.00
C TYR A 96 7.59 -5.41 -7.51
N TRP A 97 7.62 -4.17 -7.01
CA TRP A 97 6.40 -3.60 -6.42
C TRP A 97 5.36 -3.20 -7.48
N ILE A 98 5.76 -2.89 -8.72
CA ILE A 98 4.81 -2.64 -9.82
C ILE A 98 3.99 -3.89 -10.11
N GLU A 99 4.60 -5.08 -10.04
CA GLU A 99 3.92 -6.37 -10.18
C GLU A 99 2.98 -6.65 -9.01
N GLU A 100 3.40 -6.39 -7.77
CA GLU A 100 2.53 -6.52 -6.59
C GLU A 100 1.29 -5.61 -6.69
N VAL A 101 1.47 -4.37 -7.17
CA VAL A 101 0.36 -3.44 -7.42
C VAL A 101 -0.56 -4.00 -8.51
N ALA A 102 0.00 -4.53 -9.60
CA ALA A 102 -0.80 -5.14 -10.67
C ALA A 102 -1.65 -6.30 -10.14
N GLU A 103 -1.05 -7.20 -9.36
CA GLU A 103 -1.76 -8.33 -8.74
C GLU A 103 -2.85 -7.86 -7.78
N ALA A 104 -2.56 -6.90 -6.90
CA ALA A 104 -3.53 -6.35 -5.96
C ALA A 104 -4.73 -5.71 -6.69
N ILE A 105 -4.49 -4.94 -7.76
CA ILE A 105 -5.53 -4.36 -8.61
C ILE A 105 -6.38 -5.49 -9.20
N TYR A 106 -5.78 -6.47 -9.85
CA TYR A 106 -6.54 -7.55 -10.48
C TYR A 106 -7.35 -8.34 -9.47
N LYS A 107 -6.78 -8.72 -8.33
CA LYS A 107 -7.48 -9.46 -7.27
C LYS A 107 -8.72 -8.72 -6.78
N ASN A 108 -8.64 -7.40 -6.64
CA ASN A 108 -9.76 -6.59 -6.15
C ASN A 108 -10.84 -6.34 -7.22
N PHE A 109 -10.42 -6.10 -8.47
CA PHE A 109 -11.29 -5.70 -9.58
C PHE A 109 -11.64 -6.83 -10.56
N LYS A 110 -11.20 -8.07 -10.32
CA LYS A 110 -11.51 -9.26 -11.13
C LYS A 110 -13.02 -9.33 -11.42
N GLY A 111 -13.36 -9.52 -12.70
CA GLY A 111 -14.74 -9.59 -13.18
C GLY A 111 -15.54 -8.28 -13.12
N LYS A 112 -14.92 -7.15 -12.72
CA LYS A 112 -15.59 -5.86 -12.55
C LYS A 112 -15.13 -4.85 -13.61
N THR A 113 -15.89 -3.77 -13.74
CA THR A 113 -15.46 -2.56 -14.43
C THR A 113 -15.20 -1.48 -13.40
N ALA A 114 -14.07 -0.79 -13.50
CA ALA A 114 -13.71 0.30 -12.60
C ALA A 114 -13.07 1.46 -13.37
N SER A 115 -13.32 2.68 -12.92
CA SER A 115 -12.62 3.86 -13.40
C SER A 115 -11.16 3.88 -12.95
N VAL A 116 -10.31 4.58 -13.70
CA VAL A 116 -8.91 4.79 -13.30
C VAL A 116 -8.81 5.46 -11.92
N LYS A 117 -9.75 6.34 -11.59
CA LYS A 117 -9.82 7.00 -10.28
C LYS A 117 -10.10 6.02 -9.14
N GLU A 118 -11.06 5.11 -9.30
CA GLU A 118 -11.36 4.07 -8.30
C GLU A 118 -10.16 3.15 -8.08
N ILE A 119 -9.45 2.81 -9.16
CA ILE A 119 -8.22 2.01 -9.07
C ILE A 119 -7.12 2.79 -8.35
N GLU A 120 -6.93 4.07 -8.66
CA GLU A 120 -5.96 4.92 -7.97
C GLU A 120 -6.27 5.04 -6.48
N GLU A 121 -7.53 5.26 -6.11
CA GLU A 121 -7.97 5.33 -4.72
C GLU A 121 -7.78 3.99 -4.01
N PHE A 122 -8.11 2.86 -4.65
CA PHE A 122 -7.85 1.53 -4.11
C PHE A 122 -6.36 1.32 -3.83
N VAL A 123 -5.49 1.54 -4.82
CA VAL A 123 -4.03 1.39 -4.62
C VAL A 123 -3.54 2.34 -3.52
N LEU A 124 -4.05 3.57 -3.50
CA LEU A 124 -3.69 4.54 -2.49
C LEU A 124 -4.14 4.13 -1.08
N VAL A 125 -5.26 3.44 -0.90
CA VAL A 125 -5.76 3.11 0.44
C VAL A 125 -5.31 1.72 0.90
N GLU A 126 -5.25 0.77 -0.03
CA GLU A 126 -5.17 -0.67 0.27
C GLU A 126 -3.78 -1.28 0.11
N THR A 127 -2.83 -0.55 -0.47
CA THR A 127 -1.43 -1.00 -0.66
C THR A 127 -0.44 0.05 -0.13
N PRO A 128 0.86 -0.25 0.01
CA PRO A 128 1.89 0.75 0.33
C PRO A 128 2.18 1.75 -0.79
N TYR A 129 1.69 1.44 -2.00
CA TYR A 129 2.23 2.00 -3.22
C TYR A 129 1.37 3.13 -3.78
N LEU A 130 1.88 3.76 -4.83
CA LEU A 130 1.12 4.65 -5.70
C LEU A 130 0.85 3.95 -7.01
N LEU A 131 -0.32 4.19 -7.60
CA LEU A 131 -0.65 3.65 -8.90
C LEU A 131 0.36 4.16 -9.94
N LYS A 132 0.98 3.22 -10.65
CA LYS A 132 1.73 3.49 -11.87
C LYS A 132 1.09 2.83 -13.07
N LYS A 133 1.22 3.50 -14.21
CA LYS A 133 0.58 3.07 -15.46
C LYS A 133 1.12 1.70 -15.89
N GLU A 134 2.37 1.43 -15.56
CA GLU A 134 3.08 0.19 -15.78
C GLU A 134 2.34 -1.01 -15.19
N SER A 135 1.79 -0.88 -13.97
CA SER A 135 0.98 -1.95 -13.35
C SER A 135 -0.26 -2.28 -14.21
N LEU A 136 -0.93 -1.28 -14.77
CA LEU A 136 -2.06 -1.50 -15.68
C LEU A 136 -1.60 -2.09 -17.03
N LYS A 137 -0.45 -1.65 -17.57
CA LYS A 137 0.14 -2.23 -18.80
C LYS A 137 0.44 -3.71 -18.63
N ILE A 138 0.94 -4.12 -17.46
CA ILE A 138 1.17 -5.54 -17.14
C ILE A 138 -0.14 -6.32 -17.24
N LEU A 139 -1.21 -5.83 -16.60
CA LEU A 139 -2.51 -6.48 -16.65
C LEU A 139 -3.11 -6.56 -18.06
N GLU A 140 -2.96 -5.50 -18.86
CA GLU A 140 -3.39 -5.52 -20.26
C GLU A 140 -2.59 -6.53 -21.10
N ARG A 141 -1.26 -6.60 -20.94
CA ARG A 141 -0.41 -7.60 -21.62
C ARG A 141 -0.76 -9.03 -21.22
N GLN A 142 -1.16 -9.24 -19.97
CA GLN A 142 -1.57 -10.53 -19.44
C GLN A 142 -3.01 -10.92 -19.83
N GLY A 143 -3.74 -10.08 -20.58
CA GLY A 143 -5.15 -10.32 -20.92
C GLY A 143 -6.10 -10.23 -19.73
N LYS A 144 -5.65 -9.67 -18.60
CA LYS A 144 -6.45 -9.45 -17.39
C LYS A 144 -7.30 -8.19 -17.47
N ILE A 145 -6.92 -7.24 -18.32
CA ILE A 145 -7.76 -6.14 -18.77
C ILE A 145 -8.26 -6.51 -20.18
N ILE A 146 -9.57 -6.60 -20.34
CA ILE A 146 -10.20 -7.04 -21.59
C ILE A 146 -10.76 -5.88 -22.40
N ASP A 147 -11.05 -4.75 -21.76
CA ASP A 147 -11.47 -3.54 -22.45
C ASP A 147 -11.13 -2.28 -21.65
N VAL A 148 -10.91 -1.17 -22.35
CA VAL A 148 -10.67 0.14 -21.77
C VAL A 148 -11.42 1.21 -22.57
N GLU A 149 -12.51 1.70 -22.03
CA GLU A 149 -13.33 2.76 -22.63
C GLU A 149 -12.66 4.14 -22.44
N GLY A 150 -12.83 5.03 -23.42
CA GLY A 150 -12.39 6.44 -23.31
C GLY A 150 -10.91 6.71 -23.59
N ARG A 151 -10.15 5.70 -24.05
CA ARG A 151 -8.76 5.84 -24.52
C ARG A 151 -8.68 6.03 -26.03
N LYS A 152 -7.60 6.68 -26.50
CA LYS A 152 -7.30 6.84 -27.94
C LYS A 152 -6.25 5.85 -28.46
N LYS A 153 -5.39 5.33 -27.57
CA LYS A 153 -4.26 4.45 -27.90
C LYS A 153 -4.18 3.31 -26.88
N ALA A 154 -3.82 2.11 -27.33
CA ALA A 154 -3.54 0.98 -26.44
C ALA A 154 -2.48 1.34 -25.38
N PHE A 155 -2.53 0.69 -24.21
CA PHE A 155 -1.61 0.93 -23.08
C PHE A 155 -1.61 2.37 -22.55
N THR A 156 -2.72 3.10 -22.73
CA THR A 156 -2.94 4.42 -22.13
C THR A 156 -4.20 4.42 -21.26
N TYR A 157 -4.10 5.05 -20.10
CA TYR A 157 -5.15 5.07 -19.07
C TYR A 157 -5.36 6.49 -18.51
N PRO A 158 -5.88 7.44 -19.31
CA PRO A 158 -6.37 8.71 -18.79
C PRO A 158 -7.38 8.54 -17.64
N GLU A 159 -7.48 9.49 -16.72
CA GLU A 159 -8.38 9.41 -15.55
C GLU A 159 -9.86 9.17 -15.92
N ARG A 160 -10.29 9.64 -17.11
CA ARG A 160 -11.65 9.45 -17.64
C ARG A 160 -11.96 8.01 -18.10
N CYS A 161 -10.97 7.12 -18.14
CA CYS A 161 -11.17 5.77 -18.65
C CYS A 161 -11.89 4.88 -17.65
N LYS A 162 -12.68 3.94 -18.20
CA LYS A 162 -13.22 2.79 -17.49
C LYS A 162 -12.52 1.54 -17.99
N ILE A 163 -12.07 0.71 -17.07
CA ILE A 163 -11.28 -0.50 -17.32
C ILE A 163 -12.14 -1.69 -16.95
N LYS A 164 -12.34 -2.61 -17.89
CA LYS A 164 -13.03 -3.87 -17.67
C LYS A 164 -11.99 -4.97 -17.47
N PHE A 165 -12.08 -5.64 -16.33
CA PHE A 165 -11.19 -6.74 -15.99
C PHE A 165 -11.82 -8.08 -16.38
N SER A 166 -10.98 -9.04 -16.78
CA SER A 166 -11.43 -10.41 -17.04
C SER A 166 -11.89 -11.09 -15.75
N ASP A 167 -12.73 -12.09 -15.91
CA ASP A 167 -13.19 -12.98 -14.82
C ASP A 167 -12.45 -14.32 -14.82
N SER A 168 -11.44 -14.47 -15.67
CA SER A 168 -10.78 -15.77 -15.93
C SER A 168 -10.24 -16.39 -14.64
N LYS A 169 -10.70 -17.61 -14.34
CA LYS A 169 -10.26 -18.47 -13.23
C LYS A 169 -8.75 -18.66 -13.26
#